data_AF-G3IGC6-F1
#
_entry.id   AF-G3IGC6-F1
#
_cell.length_a   1.000
_cell.length_b   1.000
_cell.length_c   1.000
_cell.angle_alpha   90.00
_cell.angle_beta   90.00
_cell.angle_gamma   90.00
#
_symmetry.space_group_name_H-M   'P 1'
#
loop_
_entity.id
_entity.type
_entity.pdbx_description
1 polymer ?
#
loop_
_entity_poly.entity_id
_entity_poly.type
_entity_poly.pdbx_seq_one_letter_code
_entity_poly.pdbx_strand_id
1 'polypeptide(L)'
;MKLKFEEITSVTNPALDKYFPPDSGVRVIADPGRYYVASAFTLAVNIIAKKIVWKEQMGSDDEDESNEQTFMYYVNDGVYGSFNCILYDHSHVKVLLPKHLGINVQWP
;
A
#
# COMPACT_ATOMS: atom_id res chain seq x y z
N MET A 1 4.11 11.86 5.62
CA MET A 1 5.04 12.50 4.66
C MET A 1 5.72 11.38 3.88
N LYS A 2 5.71 11.42 2.54
CA LYS A 2 6.28 10.34 1.70
C LYS A 2 7.55 10.87 1.04
N LEU A 3 8.71 10.42 1.51
CA LEU A 3 10.03 10.75 0.95
C LEU A 3 10.15 10.11 -0.45
N LYS A 4 10.52 10.90 -1.45
CA LYS A 4 10.71 10.45 -2.84
C LYS A 4 12.17 10.05 -3.10
N PHE A 5 12.37 9.28 -4.17
CA PHE A 5 13.70 8.81 -4.55
C PHE A 5 14.65 9.98 -4.89
N GLU A 6 14.16 10.97 -5.64
CA GLU A 6 14.95 12.12 -6.07
C GLU A 6 15.45 12.95 -4.88
N GLU A 7 14.65 13.02 -3.80
CA GLU A 7 15.03 13.70 -2.55
C GLU A 7 16.16 12.98 -1.81
N ILE A 8 16.26 11.65 -1.94
CA ILE A 8 17.39 10.88 -1.40
C ILE A 8 18.63 11.14 -2.26
N THR A 9 18.50 11.01 -3.58
CA THR A 9 19.64 11.20 -4.50
C THR A 9 20.24 12.60 -4.46
N SER A 10 19.41 13.62 -4.20
CA SER A 10 19.88 15.02 -4.11
C SER A 10 20.80 15.26 -2.91
N VAL A 11 20.71 14.43 -1.87
CA VAL A 11 21.60 14.47 -0.70
C VAL A 11 22.76 13.47 -0.86
N THR A 12 22.49 12.29 -1.44
CA THR A 12 23.51 11.25 -1.63
C THR A 12 24.57 11.68 -2.64
N ASN A 13 24.21 12.29 -3.77
CA ASN A 13 25.18 12.64 -4.82
C ASN A 13 26.24 13.65 -4.33
N PRO A 14 25.88 14.79 -3.70
CA PRO A 14 26.89 15.72 -3.17
C PRO A 14 27.76 15.09 -2.06
N ALA A 15 27.20 14.16 -1.27
CA ALA A 15 27.98 13.44 -0.27
C ALA A 15 29.02 12.51 -0.94
N LEU A 16 28.63 11.78 -1.99
CA LEU A 16 29.56 10.96 -2.76
C LEU A 16 30.66 11.82 -3.39
N ASP A 17 30.32 12.95 -4.02
CA ASP A 17 31.30 13.87 -4.61
C ASP A 17 32.31 14.38 -3.58
N LYS A 18 31.86 14.66 -2.34
CA LYS A 18 32.71 15.17 -1.26
C LYS A 18 33.63 14.10 -0.66
N TYR A 19 33.12 12.89 -0.42
CA TYR A 19 33.83 11.85 0.34
C TYR A 19 34.54 10.83 -0.56
N PHE A 20 34.05 10.62 -1.78
CA PHE A 20 34.58 9.71 -2.79
C PHE A 20 34.69 10.44 -4.14
N PRO A 21 35.53 11.48 -4.25
CA PRO A 21 35.65 12.25 -5.47
C PRO A 21 36.11 11.35 -6.64
N PRO A 22 35.83 11.73 -7.91
CA PRO A 22 36.10 10.86 -9.06
C PRO A 22 37.56 10.43 -9.23
N ASP A 23 38.51 11.22 -8.72
CA ASP A 23 39.95 10.94 -8.71
C ASP A 23 40.38 9.91 -7.64
N SER A 24 39.49 9.56 -6.71
CA SER A 24 39.74 8.54 -5.69
C SER A 24 39.88 7.11 -6.24
N GLY A 25 39.45 6.87 -7.49
CA GLY A 25 39.44 5.55 -8.11
C GLY A 25 38.39 4.58 -7.54
N VAL A 26 37.50 5.07 -6.66
CA VAL A 26 36.44 4.26 -6.04
C VAL A 26 35.30 4.03 -7.04
N ARG A 27 34.89 2.76 -7.17
CA ARG A 27 33.69 2.38 -7.93
C ARG A 27 32.49 2.27 -6.99
N VAL A 28 31.54 3.18 -7.14
CA VAL A 28 30.28 3.16 -6.36
C VAL A 28 29.26 2.23 -7.01
N ILE A 29 28.65 1.36 -6.21
CA ILE A 29 27.54 0.47 -6.59
C ILE A 29 26.47 0.48 -5.49
N ALA A 30 25.26 0.02 -5.81
CA ALA A 30 24.16 -0.13 -4.86
C ALA A 30 23.36 -1.40 -5.17
N ASP A 31 22.63 -1.90 -4.17
CA ASP A 31 21.74 -3.07 -4.27
C ASP A 31 20.25 -2.68 -4.17
N PRO A 32 19.68 -1.93 -5.13
CA PRO A 32 18.29 -1.50 -5.10
C PRO A 32 17.33 -2.67 -5.38
N GLY A 33 16.56 -3.09 -4.38
CA GLY A 33 15.48 -4.07 -4.54
C GLY A 33 14.14 -3.42 -4.89
N ARG A 34 13.39 -2.97 -3.87
CA ARG A 34 12.02 -2.43 -4.01
C ARG A 34 11.91 -1.28 -5.00
N TYR A 35 12.96 -0.49 -5.18
CA TYR A 35 13.00 0.61 -6.14
C TYR A 35 12.62 0.17 -7.56
N TYR A 36 13.09 -1.00 -7.99
CA TYR A 36 12.81 -1.49 -9.35
C TYR A 36 11.45 -2.16 -9.50
N VAL A 37 10.97 -2.87 -8.47
CA VAL A 37 9.85 -3.81 -8.63
C VAL A 37 8.56 -3.39 -7.93
N ALA A 38 8.60 -2.48 -6.95
CA ALA A 38 7.44 -2.22 -6.09
C ALA A 38 6.21 -1.71 -6.84
N SER A 39 6.36 -0.88 -7.88
CA SER A 39 5.27 -0.36 -8.70
C SER A 39 4.99 -1.16 -9.97
N ALA A 40 5.80 -2.18 -10.28
CA ALA A 40 5.68 -2.97 -11.50
C ALA A 40 4.50 -3.96 -11.44
N PHE A 41 4.00 -4.27 -10.24
CA PHE A 41 2.95 -5.26 -10.01
C PHE A 41 1.68 -4.61 -9.46
N THR A 42 0.53 -5.07 -9.94
CA THR A 42 -0.79 -4.81 -9.34
C THR A 42 -1.40 -6.14 -8.94
N LEU A 43 -1.77 -6.29 -7.66
CA LEU A 43 -2.44 -7.49 -7.16
C LEU A 43 -3.95 -7.37 -7.36
N ALA A 44 -4.53 -8.37 -8.02
CA ALA A 44 -5.98 -8.53 -8.14
C ALA A 44 -6.44 -9.66 -7.21
N VAL A 45 -7.49 -9.40 -6.43
CA VAL A 45 -8.11 -10.38 -5.54
C VAL A 45 -9.62 -10.42 -5.76
N ASN A 46 -10.24 -11.57 -5.50
CA ASN A 46 -11.68 -11.72 -5.56
C ASN A 46 -12.29 -11.69 -4.16
N ILE A 47 -13.45 -11.04 -4.02
CA ILE A 47 -14.25 -11.11 -2.79
C ILE A 47 -14.93 -12.48 -2.76
N ILE A 48 -14.62 -13.28 -1.75
CA ILE A 48 -15.16 -14.64 -1.57
C ILE A 48 -16.24 -14.71 -0.49
N ALA A 49 -16.30 -13.72 0.40
CA ALA A 49 -17.40 -13.58 1.35
C ALA A 49 -17.63 -12.12 1.72
N LYS A 50 -18.87 -11.81 2.12
CA LYS A 50 -19.30 -10.48 2.58
C LYS A 50 -20.10 -10.66 3.87
N LYS A 51 -19.79 -9.85 4.89
CA LYS A 51 -20.56 -9.74 6.12
C LYS A 51 -21.03 -8.30 6.30
N ILE A 52 -22.29 -8.15 6.68
CA ILE A 52 -22.89 -6.87 7.06
C ILE A 52 -22.91 -6.84 8.60
N VAL A 53 -22.42 -5.75 9.17
CA VAL A 53 -22.44 -5.51 10.62
C VAL A 53 -23.25 -4.25 10.87
N TRP A 54 -24.33 -4.39 11.62
CA TRP A 54 -25.15 -3.27 12.07
C TRP A 54 -24.63 -2.84 13.44
N LYS A 55 -24.40 -1.55 13.63
CA LYS A 55 -24.06 -1.00 14.94
C LYS A 55 -25.35 -0.91 15.76
N GLU A 56 -25.48 -1.72 16.80
CA GLU A 56 -26.63 -1.62 17.72
C GLU A 56 -26.47 -0.37 18.59
N GLN A 57 -27.49 0.48 18.61
CA GLN A 57 -27.55 1.66 19.48
C GLN A 57 -27.61 1.21 20.95
N MET A 58 -26.53 1.40 21.70
CA MET A 58 -26.61 1.39 23.15
C MET A 58 -27.10 2.77 23.60
N GLY A 59 -28.43 2.87 23.76
CA GLY A 59 -29.20 3.89 24.49
C GLY A 59 -28.59 5.28 24.69
N SER A 60 -29.04 6.24 23.89
CA SER A 60 -29.12 7.65 24.26
C SER A 60 -30.30 8.27 23.50
N ASP A 61 -31.21 8.91 24.24
CA ASP A 61 -32.42 9.57 23.74
C ASP A 61 -32.09 10.87 22.96
N ASP A 62 -31.32 10.76 21.87
CA ASP A 62 -31.09 11.86 20.94
C ASP A 62 -31.47 11.42 19.52
N GLU A 63 -32.60 11.95 19.06
CA GLU A 63 -33.19 11.75 17.73
C GLU A 63 -32.29 12.38 16.64
N ASP A 64 -31.24 11.68 16.21
CA ASP A 64 -30.59 11.88 14.89
C ASP A 64 -29.50 10.83 14.56
N GLU A 65 -29.66 9.57 14.99
CA GLU A 65 -28.66 8.53 14.72
C GLU A 65 -29.00 7.69 13.48
N SER A 66 -28.32 7.98 12.37
CA SER A 66 -28.27 7.09 11.22
C SER A 66 -27.74 5.72 11.64
N ASN A 67 -28.49 4.64 11.39
CA ASN A 67 -28.00 3.26 11.51
C ASN A 67 -26.71 3.07 10.70
N GLU A 68 -25.54 3.15 11.36
CA GLU A 68 -24.24 2.97 10.71
C GLU A 68 -24.04 1.48 10.35
N GLN A 69 -24.32 1.15 9.08
CA GLN A 69 -24.04 -0.16 8.51
C GLN A 69 -22.57 -0.25 8.09
N THR A 70 -21.83 -1.21 8.63
CA THR A 70 -20.44 -1.52 8.21
C THR A 70 -20.40 -2.79 7.37
N PHE A 71 -19.53 -2.82 6.37
CA PHE A 71 -19.29 -3.98 5.51
C PHE A 71 -17.92 -4.58 5.77
N MET A 72 -17.85 -5.90 5.93
CA MET A 72 -16.60 -6.67 5.98
C MET A 72 -16.51 -7.54 4.73
N TYR A 73 -15.40 -7.44 4.01
CA TYR A 73 -15.11 -8.23 2.81
C TYR A 73 -13.95 -9.18 3.09
N TYR A 74 -14.14 -10.45 2.72
CA TYR A 74 -13.11 -11.47 2.78
C TYR A 74 -12.66 -11.77 1.36
N VAL A 75 -11.35 -11.80 1.13
CA VAL A 75 -10.73 -12.02 -0.18
C VAL A 75 -9.95 -13.32 -0.21
N ASN A 76 -9.63 -13.81 -1.41
CA ASN A 76 -8.96 -15.11 -1.63
C ASN A 76 -7.43 -15.11 -1.41
N ASP A 77 -6.85 -14.01 -0.93
CA ASP A 77 -5.44 -13.91 -0.53
C ASP A 77 -5.35 -13.10 0.78
N GLY A 78 -4.28 -13.26 1.55
CA GLY A 78 -4.17 -12.69 2.89
C GLY A 78 -2.74 -12.54 3.39
N VAL A 79 -2.60 -12.36 4.70
CA VAL A 79 -1.31 -12.08 5.36
C VAL A 79 -0.32 -13.24 5.32
N TYR A 80 -0.79 -14.45 5.05
CA TYR A 80 0.06 -15.62 4.80
C TYR A 80 0.49 -15.76 3.33
N GLY A 81 -0.06 -14.93 2.44
CA GLY A 81 0.27 -14.85 1.02
C GLY A 81 0.81 -13.48 0.65
N SER A 82 0.22 -12.82 -0.36
CA SER A 82 0.78 -11.57 -0.91
C SER A 82 0.70 -10.39 0.06
N PHE A 83 -0.18 -10.43 1.06
CA PHE A 83 -0.28 -9.38 2.09
C PHE A 83 0.61 -9.61 3.31
N ASN A 84 1.56 -10.56 3.24
CA ASN A 84 2.65 -10.72 4.20
C ASN A 84 3.33 -9.38 4.54
N CYS A 85 3.48 -8.50 3.55
CA CYS A 85 4.12 -7.20 3.68
C CYS A 85 3.49 -6.29 4.75
N ILE A 86 2.24 -6.53 5.15
CA ILE A 86 1.61 -5.82 6.27
C ILE A 86 2.31 -6.17 7.60
N LEU A 87 2.65 -7.44 7.79
CA LEU A 87 3.27 -7.95 9.02
C LEU A 87 4.78 -7.70 9.04
N TYR A 88 5.47 -7.99 7.94
CA TYR A 88 6.95 -7.99 7.91
C TYR A 88 7.57 -6.69 7.38
N ASP A 89 6.84 -5.96 6.54
CA ASP A 89 7.35 -4.72 5.91
C ASP A 89 6.62 -3.46 6.39
N HIS A 90 5.68 -3.60 7.34
CA HIS A 90 4.80 -2.52 7.81
C HIS A 90 4.12 -1.76 6.66
N SER A 91 3.76 -2.48 5.60
CA SER A 91 3.20 -1.89 4.40
C SER A 91 1.74 -1.48 4.62
N HIS A 92 1.41 -0.25 4.23
CA HIS A 92 0.03 0.22 4.16
C HIS A 92 -0.50 -0.02 2.74
N VAL A 93 -1.34 -1.05 2.61
CA VAL A 93 -1.96 -1.39 1.32
C VAL A 93 -3.17 -0.52 1.03
N LYS A 94 -3.33 -0.10 -0.23
CA LYS A 94 -4.47 0.67 -0.69
C LYS A 94 -5.31 -0.19 -1.63
N VAL A 95 -6.58 -0.37 -1.28
CA VAL A 95 -7.55 -1.07 -2.14
C VAL A 95 -8.04 -0.11 -3.22
N LEU A 96 -8.09 -0.60 -4.46
CA LEU A 96 -8.62 0.13 -5.61
C LEU A 96 -9.79 -0.64 -6.22
N LEU A 97 -10.86 0.06 -6.59
CA LEU A 97 -11.99 -0.56 -7.29
C LEU A 97 -11.66 -0.72 -8.79
N PRO A 98 -12.02 -1.85 -9.43
CA PRO A 98 -11.67 -2.14 -10.82
C PRO A 98 -12.15 -1.10 -11.84
N LYS A 99 -13.26 -0.41 -11.55
CA LYS A 99 -13.80 0.66 -12.40
C LYS A 99 -12.78 1.80 -12.63
N HIS A 100 -11.85 2.01 -11.70
CA HIS A 100 -10.78 3.01 -11.85
C HIS A 100 -9.61 2.54 -12.71
N LEU A 101 -9.57 1.26 -13.10
CA LEU A 101 -8.54 0.66 -13.96
C LEU A 101 -9.03 0.40 -15.38
N GLY A 102 -10.25 0.83 -15.74
CA GLY A 102 -10.87 0.54 -17.03
C GLY A 102 -11.27 -0.94 -17.21
N ILE A 103 -11.22 -1.73 -16.14
CA ILE A 103 -11.60 -3.15 -16.15
C ILE A 103 -13.08 -3.24 -15.81
N ASN A 104 -13.88 -3.69 -16.79
CA ASN A 104 -15.32 -3.84 -16.63
C ASN A 104 -15.60 -5.15 -15.88
N VAL A 105 -15.77 -5.05 -14.56
CA VAL A 105 -16.15 -6.20 -13.72
C VAL A 105 -17.66 -6.20 -13.58
N GLN A 106 -18.33 -7.14 -14.26
CA GLN A 106 -19.73 -7.45 -13.99
C GLN A 106 -19.79 -8.21 -12.65
N TRP A 107 -20.37 -7.55 -11.65
CA TRP A 107 -20.78 -8.23 -10.44
C TRP A 107 -22.01 -9.10 -10.75
N PRO A 108 -22.10 -10.33 -10.24
CA PRO A 108 -23.33 -11.12 -10.30
C PRO A 108 -24.48 -10.46 -9.53
#